data_AF-A0A2M9E3X5-F1
#
_entry.id   AF-A0A2M9E3X5-F1
#
_cell.length_a   1.000
_cell.length_b   1.000
_cell.length_c   1.000
_cell.angle_alpha   90.00
_cell.angle_beta   90.00
_cell.angle_gamma   90.00
#
_symmetry.space_group_name_H-M   'P 1'
#
loop_
_entity.id
_entity.type
_entity.pdbx_description
1 polymer ?
#
loop_
_entity_poly.entity_id
_entity_poly.type
_entity_poly.pdbx_seq_one_letter_code
_entity_poly.pdbx_strand_id
1 'polypeptide(L)'
;MDIVLRDVDEFLAQRIRRLAEARGWALSEALLYLLEQGLHVCEGETPGFDSEEVDVLQEALAALQSVPDDPGYALIGRIDDTQN
;
A
#
# COMPACT_ATOMS: atom_id res chain seq x y z
N MET A 1 24.49 3.17 19.89
CA MET A 1 23.81 2.55 21.05
C MET A 1 23.47 1.13 20.61
N ASP A 2 23.88 0.12 21.36
CA ASP A 2 23.63 -1.27 20.99
C ASP A 2 22.34 -1.76 21.66
N ILE A 3 21.43 -2.32 20.87
CA ILE A 3 20.15 -2.87 21.33
C ILE A 3 20.22 -4.39 21.16
N VAL A 4 19.91 -5.11 22.24
CA VAL A 4 19.79 -6.57 22.23
C VAL A 4 18.33 -6.94 22.35
N LEU A 5 17.79 -7.56 21.30
CA LEU A 5 16.42 -8.08 21.30
C LEU A 5 16.40 -9.43 22.03
N ARG A 6 15.72 -9.48 23.17
CA ARG A 6 15.55 -10.69 23.99
C ARG A 6 14.17 -11.30 23.75
N ASP A 7 14.04 -12.59 24.06
CA ASP A 7 12.76 -13.32 24.04
C ASP A 7 12.06 -13.36 22.67
N VAL A 8 12.83 -13.26 21.59
CA VAL A 8 12.34 -13.44 20.22
C VAL A 8 12.05 -14.92 20.00
N ASP A 9 10.80 -15.25 19.68
CA ASP A 9 10.44 -16.61 19.33
C ASP A 9 11.05 -17.04 17.98
N GLU A 10 11.24 -18.35 17.81
CA GLU A 10 11.88 -18.93 16.62
C GLU A 10 11.13 -18.57 15.32
N PHE A 11 9.80 -18.46 15.37
CA PHE A 11 9.00 -18.16 14.20
C PHE A 11 9.21 -16.70 13.74
N LEU A 12 9.24 -15.75 14.68
CA LEU A 12 9.55 -14.35 14.39
C LEU A 12 11.00 -14.20 13.90
N ALA A 13 11.95 -14.88 14.54
CA ALA A 13 13.36 -14.86 14.12
C ALA A 13 13.52 -15.37 12.68
N GLN A 14 12.85 -16.46 12.32
CA GLN A 14 12.87 -16.98 10.95
C GLN A 14 12.24 -16.03 9.94
N ARG A 15 11.16 -15.33 10.30
CA ARG A 15 10.55 -14.31 9.43
C ARG A 15 11.50 -13.17 9.14
N ILE A 16 12.22 -12.67 10.16
CA ILE A 16 13.20 -11.60 10.00
C ILE A 16 14.37 -12.06 9.12
N ARG A 17 14.87 -13.29 9.32
CA ARG A 17 15.93 -13.86 8.46
C ARG A 17 15.50 -13.97 7.00
N ARG A 18 14.30 -14.50 6.73
CA ARG A 18 13.77 -14.58 5.36
C ARG A 18 13.65 -13.21 4.70
N LEU A 19 13.27 -12.18 5.46
CA LEU A 19 13.21 -10.81 4.96
C LEU A 19 14.60 -10.29 4.58
N ALA A 20 15.58 -10.51 5.46
CA ALA A 20 16.97 -10.11 5.23
C ALA A 20 17.54 -10.80 3.98
N GLU A 21 17.35 -12.12 3.87
CA GLU A 21 17.78 -12.92 2.71
C GLU A 21 17.14 -12.44 1.41
N ALA A 22 15.82 -12.22 1.42
CA ALA A 22 15.08 -11.79 0.24
C ALA A 22 15.53 -10.41 -0.29
N ARG A 23 16.08 -9.56 0.59
CA ARG A 23 16.56 -8.22 0.24
C ARG A 23 18.08 -8.12 0.15
N GLY A 24 18.82 -9.21 0.41
CA GLY A 24 20.27 -9.21 0.47
C GLY A 24 20.85 -8.35 1.61
N TRP A 25 20.08 -8.16 2.68
CA TRP A 25 20.46 -7.33 3.83
C TRP A 25 21.16 -8.13 4.92
N ALA A 26 22.02 -7.47 5.69
CA ALA A 26 22.47 -8.00 6.97
C ALA A 26 21.29 -8.05 7.96
N LEU A 27 21.33 -8.99 8.91
CA LEU A 27 20.25 -9.15 9.89
C LEU A 27 20.03 -7.87 10.72
N SER A 28 21.12 -7.16 11.05
CA SER A 28 21.07 -5.87 11.76
C SER A 28 20.35 -4.78 10.96
N GLU A 29 20.56 -4.72 9.65
CA GLU A 29 19.91 -3.75 8.76
C GLU A 29 18.41 -4.06 8.66
N ALA A 30 18.06 -5.34 8.50
CA ALA A 30 16.67 -5.76 8.49
C ALA A 30 15.95 -5.45 9.81
N LEU A 31 16.61 -5.68 10.95
CA LEU A 31 16.08 -5.33 12.27
C LEU A 31 15.86 -3.82 12.43
N LEU A 32 16.84 -3.01 12.03
CA LEU A 32 16.72 -1.55 12.11
C LEU A 32 15.56 -1.05 11.26
N TYR A 33 15.49 -1.50 10.01
CA TYR A 33 14.39 -1.14 9.11
C TYR A 33 13.02 -1.55 9.68
N LEU A 34 12.90 -2.75 10.22
CA LEU A 34 11.65 -3.22 10.81
C LEU A 34 11.24 -2.40 12.05
N LEU A 35 12.21 -1.96 12.85
CA LEU A 35 11.95 -1.08 14.00
C LEU A 35 11.48 0.31 13.55
N GLU A 36 12.10 0.89 12.53
CA GLU A 36 11.69 2.18 11.97
C GLU A 36 10.26 2.12 11.40
N GLN A 37 9.97 1.10 10.59
CA GLN A 37 8.62 0.91 10.04
C GLN A 37 7.59 0.62 11.14
N GLY A 38 7.95 -0.16 12.15
CA GLY A 38 7.09 -0.43 13.30
C GLY A 38 6.80 0.84 14.11
N LEU A 39 7.81 1.69 14.31
CA LEU A 39 7.66 2.97 14.99
C LEU A 39 6.72 3.90 14.23
N HIS A 40 6.91 4.04 12.92
CA HIS A 40 6.05 4.83 12.03
C HIS A 40 4.56 4.42 12.17
N VAL A 41 4.29 3.11 12.14
CA VAL A 41 2.95 2.56 12.34
C VAL A 41 2.41 2.87 13.76
N CYS A 42 3.23 2.76 14.80
CA CYS A 42 2.83 3.05 16.18
C CYS A 42 2.59 4.54 16.44
N GLU A 43 3.32 5.42 15.78
CA GLU A 43 3.15 6.87 15.88
C GLU A 43 1.92 7.36 15.09
N GLY A 44 1.25 6.47 14.36
CA GLY A 44 0.10 6.83 13.54
C GLY A 44 0.51 7.66 12.33
N GLU A 45 1.82 7.72 12.04
CA GLU A 45 2.32 8.06 10.71
C GLU A 45 1.94 6.89 9.81
N THR A 46 0.68 6.86 9.44
CA THR A 46 0.27 6.03 8.31
C THR A 46 0.84 6.74 7.09
N PRO A 47 1.36 6.03 6.06
CA PRO A 47 1.44 6.61 4.73
C PRO A 47 0.01 6.84 4.24
N GLY A 48 -0.62 7.88 4.78
CA GLY A 48 -1.86 8.46 4.33
C GLY A 48 -1.50 9.58 3.37
N PHE A 49 -2.40 9.81 2.42
CA PHE A 49 -2.40 11.06 1.69
C PHE A 49 -2.36 12.21 2.68
N ASP A 50 -1.50 13.20 2.44
CA ASP A 50 -1.59 14.44 3.20
C ASP A 50 -2.93 15.15 2.93
N SER A 51 -3.23 16.22 3.67
CA SER A 51 -4.53 16.90 3.51
C SER A 51 -4.76 17.39 2.08
N GLU A 52 -3.71 17.81 1.37
CA GLU A 52 -3.81 18.29 0.01
C GLU A 52 -4.09 17.14 -0.96
N GLU A 53 -3.39 16.02 -0.81
CA GLU A 53 -3.61 14.81 -1.59
C GLU A 53 -5.00 14.21 -1.32
N VAL A 54 -5.50 14.27 -0.08
CA VAL A 54 -6.87 13.85 0.26
C VAL A 54 -7.90 14.73 -0.43
N ASP A 55 -7.72 16.05 -0.41
CA ASP A 55 -8.65 17.00 -1.03
C ASP A 55 -8.69 16.80 -2.56
N VAL A 56 -7.51 16.65 -3.18
CA VAL A 56 -7.40 16.35 -4.62
C VAL A 56 -8.07 15.01 -4.97
N LEU A 57 -7.84 13.97 -4.16
CA LEU A 57 -8.44 12.66 -4.39
C LEU A 57 -9.98 12.70 -4.22
N GLN A 58 -10.48 13.46 -3.26
CA GLN A 58 -11.92 13.68 -3.08
C GLN A 58 -12.55 14.41 -4.27
N GLU A 59 -11.88 15.45 -4.80
CA GLU A 59 -12.35 16.18 -5.98
C GLU A 59 -12.41 15.26 -7.21
N ALA A 60 -11.37 14.44 -7.42
CA ALA A 60 -11.34 13.49 -8.52
C ALA A 60 -12.46 12.44 -8.42
N LEU A 61 -12.73 11.92 -7.22
CA LEU A 61 -13.84 10.98 -7.00
C LEU A 61 -15.21 11.64 -7.22
N ALA A 62 -15.40 12.87 -6.75
CA ALA A 62 -16.63 13.62 -6.96
C ALA A 62 -16.89 13.86 -8.46
N ALA A 63 -15.83 14.17 -9.23
CA ALA A 63 -15.91 14.32 -10.67
C ALA A 63 -16.36 13.01 -11.35
N LEU A 64 -15.80 11.86 -10.94
CA LEU A 64 -16.18 10.54 -11.49
C LEU A 64 -17.63 10.15 -11.16
N GLN A 65 -18.12 10.48 -9.96
CA GLN A 65 -19.50 10.20 -9.55
C GLN A 65 -20.53 11.10 -10.25
N SER A 66 -20.10 12.29 -10.71
CA SER A 66 -20.96 13.21 -11.45
C SER A 66 -21.21 12.78 -12.89
N VAL A 67 -20.47 11.78 -13.39
CA VAL A 67 -20.67 11.23 -14.72
C VAL A 67 -22.04 10.54 -14.74
N PRO A 68 -22.97 10.99 -15.61
CA PRO A 68 -24.26 10.35 -15.73
C PRO A 68 -24.10 8.90 -16.19
N ASP A 69 -24.91 8.00 -15.62
CA ASP A 69 -25.12 6.65 -16.17
C ASP A 69 -25.86 6.80 -17.52
N ASP A 70 -25.13 7.13 -18.58
CA ASP A 70 -25.67 7.19 -19.92
C ASP A 70 -25.57 5.79 -20.57
N PRO A 71 -26.71 5.13 -20.87
CA PRO A 71 -26.71 3.87 -21.60
C PRO A 71 -26.00 3.96 -22.96
N GLY A 72 -25.80 5.15 -23.51
CA GLY A 72 -25.05 5.40 -24.74
C GLY A 72 -23.60 4.90 -24.70
N TYR A 73 -22.86 5.09 -23.60
CA TYR A 73 -21.46 4.63 -23.50
C TYR A 73 -21.36 3.10 -23.39
N ALA A 74 -22.30 2.47 -22.68
CA ALA A 74 -22.39 1.01 -22.59
C ALA A 74 -22.73 0.35 -23.95
N LEU A 75 -23.27 1.12 -24.89
CA LEU A 75 -23.65 0.65 -26.22
C LEU A 75 -22.55 0.81 -27.27
N ILE A 76 -21.50 1.60 -27.05
CA ILE A 76 -20.44 1.84 -28.05
C ILE A 76 -19.72 0.53 -28.47
N GLY A 77 -19.70 -0.49 -27.60
CA GLY A 77 -19.17 -1.83 -27.94
C GLY A 77 -20.19 -2.83 -28.50
N ARG A 78 -21.47 -2.44 -28.67
CA ARG A 78 -22.58 -3.34 -29.07
C ARG A 78 -23.16 -3.03 -30.45
N ILE A 79 -22.60 -2.07 -31.18
CA ILE A 79 -23.16 -1.60 -32.46
C ILE A 79 -22.73 -2.50 -33.65
N ASP A 80 -21.76 -3.40 -33.46
CA ASP A 80 -21.19 -4.18 -34.58
C ASP A 80 -21.82 -5.56 -34.84
N ASP A 81 -22.77 -6.03 -34.04
CA ASP A 81 -23.34 -7.39 -34.22
C ASP A 81 -24.62 -7.45 -35.08
N THR A 82 -25.02 -6.36 -35.76
CA THR A 82 -26.27 -6.36 -36.56
C THR A 82 -26.11 -5.77 -37.97
N GLN A 83 -25.19 -6.32 -38.78
CA GLN A 83 -25.31 -6.23 -40.23
C GLN A 83 -25.10 -7.61 -40.88
N ASN A 84 -26.24 -8.21 -41.21
CA ASN A 84 -26.44 -9.23 -42.24
C ASN A 84 -26.21 -8.64 -43.63
#